data_AF-A0A292E7U3-F1
#
_entry.id   AF-A0A292E7U3-F1
#
_cell.length_a   1.000
_cell.length_b   1.000
_cell.length_c   1.000
_cell.angle_alpha   90.00
_cell.angle_beta   90.00
_cell.angle_gamma   90.00
#
_symmetry.space_group_name_H-M   'P 1'
#
loop_
_entity.id
_entity.type
_entity.pdbx_description
1 polymer ?
#
loop_
_entity_poly.entity_id
_entity_poly.type
_entity_poly.pdbx_seq_one_letter_code
_entity_poly.pdbx_strand_id
1 'polypeptide(L)'
;MAILTSAGIGIQFDLAGMAIFGGGVDWDVHRIVGSLITLPILGMLAQAFMSPRLIAVRELTAVLATSYLLQIAVVVVGREVDMPLVAALHPTNGALMFGISVRLAFRSLR
;
A
#
# COMPACT_ATOMS: atom_id res chain seq x y z
N MET A 1 9.33 -0.91 -10.33
CA MET A 1 8.23 -0.35 -9.53
C MET A 1 7.74 -1.33 -8.46
N ALA A 2 7.42 -2.59 -8.79
CA ALA A 2 6.91 -3.54 -7.79
C ALA A 2 7.85 -3.73 -6.57
N ILE A 3 9.15 -3.92 -6.77
CA ILE A 3 10.14 -4.02 -5.68
C ILE A 3 10.14 -2.76 -4.79
N LEU A 4 10.15 -1.58 -5.41
CA LEU A 4 10.09 -0.29 -4.71
C LEU A 4 8.80 -0.17 -3.90
N THR A 5 7.66 -0.56 -4.46
CA THR A 5 6.37 -0.58 -3.76
C THR A 5 6.40 -1.55 -2.59
N SER A 6 6.96 -2.76 -2.75
CA SER A 6 7.09 -3.72 -1.65
C SER A 6 7.97 -3.19 -0.53
N ALA A 7 9.14 -2.65 -0.85
CA ALA A 7 10.03 -2.04 0.14
C ALA A 7 9.35 -0.87 0.85
N GLY A 8 8.68 0.01 0.11
CA GLY A 8 7.92 1.12 0.66
C GLY A 8 6.82 0.67 1.63
N ILE A 9 6.00 -0.31 1.24
CA ILE A 9 4.96 -0.87 2.12
C ILE A 9 5.59 -1.54 3.35
N GLY A 10 6.72 -2.24 3.20
CA GLY A 10 7.48 -2.81 4.31
C GLY A 10 7.90 -1.75 5.32
N ILE A 11 8.48 -0.64 4.83
CA ILE A 11 8.87 0.52 5.65
C ILE A 11 7.68 1.13 6.39
N GLN A 12 6.47 1.13 5.82
CA GLN A 12 5.28 1.67 6.49
C GLN A 12 4.96 0.96 7.82
N PHE A 13 5.21 -0.35 7.92
CA PHE A 13 5.04 -1.07 9.18
C PHE A 13 6.03 -0.62 10.24
N ASP A 14 7.28 -0.40 9.85
CA ASP A 14 8.33 0.12 10.74
C ASP A 14 8.01 1.54 11.19
N LEU A 15 7.62 2.44 10.28
CA LEU A 15 7.21 3.81 10.62
C LEU A 15 5.99 3.85 11.54
N ALA A 16 5.01 2.96 11.33
CA ALA A 16 3.86 2.83 12.23
C ALA A 16 4.30 2.32 13.61
N GLY A 17 5.20 1.33 13.66
CA GLY A 17 5.79 0.84 14.91
C GLY A 17 6.54 1.93 15.67
N MET A 18 7.37 2.71 14.98
CA MET A 18 8.10 3.84 15.55
C MET A 18 7.15 4.90 16.15
N ALA A 19 6.03 5.20 15.48
CA ALA A 19 5.02 6.11 16.00
C ALA A 19 4.28 5.55 17.24
N ILE A 20 4.04 4.24 17.29
CA ILE A 20 3.40 3.56 18.45
C ILE A 20 4.34 3.52 19.66
N PHE A 21 5.61 3.17 19.44
CA PHE A 21 6.57 2.91 20.51
C PHE A 21 7.44 4.13 20.87
N GLY A 22 7.18 5.31 20.28
CA GLY A 22 7.87 6.55 20.62
C GLY A 22 9.29 6.65 20.08
N GLY A 23 9.59 6.02 18.94
CA GLY A 23 10.93 5.96 18.34
C GLY A 23 11.43 7.26 17.69
N GLY A 24 10.77 8.40 17.91
CA GLY A 24 11.17 9.69 17.33
C GLY A 24 10.65 9.95 15.91
N VAL A 25 9.74 9.12 15.41
CA VAL A 25 8.98 9.35 14.17
C VAL A 25 7.51 9.45 14.54
N ASP A 26 6.82 10.48 14.07
CA ASP A 26 5.39 10.69 14.31
C ASP A 26 4.51 10.09 13.20
N TRP A 27 3.20 10.21 13.38
CA TRP A 27 2.20 9.76 12.40
C TRP A 27 2.24 10.56 11.09
N ASP A 28 2.78 11.77 11.08
CA ASP A 28 2.85 12.62 9.88
C ASP A 28 3.88 12.08 8.90
N VAL A 29 5.04 11.62 9.39
CA VAL A 29 6.03 10.94 8.54
C VAL A 29 5.45 9.67 7.92
N HIS A 30 4.78 8.82 8.72
CA HIS A 30 4.10 7.63 8.20
C HIS A 30 3.08 8.00 7.10
N ARG A 31 2.31 9.06 7.30
CA ARG A 31 1.32 9.55 6.33
C ARG A 31 1.97 10.05 5.04
N ILE A 32 3.03 10.85 5.14
CA ILE A 32 3.74 11.42 3.97
C ILE A 32 4.37 10.31 3.14
N VAL A 33 5.14 9.43 3.77
CA VAL A 33 5.80 8.32 3.08
C VAL A 33 4.77 7.38 2.48
N GLY A 34 3.70 7.07 3.23
CA GLY A 34 2.57 6.28 2.74
C GLY A 34 1.92 6.89 1.51
N SER A 35 1.77 8.22 1.48
CA SER A 35 1.20 8.94 0.34
C SER A 35 2.11 8.88 -0.90
N LEU A 36 3.43 8.91 -0.72
CA LEU A 36 4.40 8.79 -1.82
C LEU A 36 4.36 7.41 -2.50
N ILE A 37 3.96 6.35 -1.78
CA ILE A 37 3.79 4.99 -2.34
C ILE A 37 2.68 4.96 -3.42
N THR A 38 1.75 5.92 -3.43
CA THR A 38 0.76 6.07 -4.50
C THR A 38 1.42 6.16 -5.87
N LEU A 39 2.56 6.87 -5.98
CA LEU A 39 3.21 7.14 -7.25
C LEU A 39 3.65 5.85 -7.98
N PRO A 40 4.44 4.94 -7.38
CA PRO A 40 4.78 3.69 -8.04
C PRO A 40 3.56 2.78 -8.26
N ILE A 41 2.52 2.84 -7.41
CA ILE A 41 1.28 2.07 -7.62
C ILE A 41 0.54 2.54 -8.88
N LEU A 42 0.34 3.86 -9.04
CA LEU A 42 -0.28 4.44 -10.23
C LEU A 42 0.57 4.21 -11.48
N GLY A 43 1.90 4.31 -11.35
CA GLY A 43 2.82 3.99 -12.44
C GLY A 43 2.66 2.55 -12.93
N MET A 44 2.59 1.57 -12.01
CA MET A 44 2.34 0.17 -12.38
C MET A 44 0.96 0.00 -13.01
N LEU A 45 -0.08 0.64 -12.45
CA LEU A 45 -1.44 0.54 -12.97
C LEU A 45 -1.52 1.07 -14.40
N ALA A 46 -0.98 2.26 -14.65
CA ALA A 46 -0.91 2.84 -15.99
C ALA A 46 -0.16 1.92 -16.96
N GLN A 47 1.03 1.43 -16.58
CA GLN A 47 1.82 0.51 -17.40
C GLN A 47 1.05 -0.77 -17.73
N ALA A 48 0.41 -1.38 -16.72
CA ALA A 48 -0.32 -2.63 -16.89
C ALA A 48 -1.44 -2.49 -17.92
N PHE A 49 -2.19 -1.37 -17.90
CA PHE A 49 -3.30 -1.13 -18.83
C PHE A 49 -2.87 -0.59 -20.19
N MET A 50 -1.77 0.16 -20.28
CA MET A 50 -1.26 0.69 -21.55
C MET A 50 -0.48 -0.34 -22.38
N SER A 51 0.07 -1.38 -21.75
CA SER A 51 0.87 -2.40 -22.45
C SER A 51 0.13 -3.74 -22.55
N PRO A 52 -0.11 -4.29 -23.75
CA PRO A 52 -0.63 -5.66 -23.91
C PRO A 52 0.27 -6.72 -23.29
N ARG A 53 1.59 -6.46 -23.22
CA ARG A 53 2.59 -7.39 -22.66
C ARG A 53 2.44 -7.61 -21.15
N LEU A 54 1.74 -6.72 -20.46
CA LEU A 54 1.55 -6.76 -19.01
C LEU A 54 0.17 -7.30 -18.60
N ILE A 55 -0.58 -7.93 -19.52
CA ILE A 55 -1.92 -8.46 -19.24
C ILE A 55 -1.94 -9.44 -18.05
N ALA A 56 -0.89 -10.25 -17.91
CA ALA A 56 -0.77 -11.25 -16.85
C ALA A 56 -0.65 -10.65 -15.42
N VAL A 57 -0.35 -9.36 -15.30
CA VAL A 57 -0.23 -8.65 -14.02
C VAL A 57 -1.28 -7.56 -13.82
N ARG A 58 -2.18 -7.33 -14.79
CA ARG A 58 -3.21 -6.28 -14.73
C ARG A 58 -4.11 -6.41 -13.52
N GLU A 59 -4.72 -7.58 -13.35
CA GLU A 59 -5.64 -7.85 -12.24
C GLU A 59 -4.94 -7.63 -10.91
N LEU A 60 -3.75 -8.21 -10.73
CA LEU A 60 -2.99 -8.10 -9.49
C LEU A 60 -2.58 -6.65 -9.18
N THR A 61 -2.26 -5.86 -10.20
CA THR A 61 -1.96 -4.42 -10.07
C THR A 61 -3.21 -3.61 -9.74
N ALA A 62 -4.35 -3.95 -10.34
CA ALA A 62 -5.64 -3.32 -10.03
C ALA A 62 -6.06 -3.61 -8.59
N VAL A 63 -5.93 -4.86 -8.13
CA VAL A 63 -6.20 -5.21 -6.73
C VAL A 63 -5.28 -4.44 -5.78
N LEU A 64 -3.98 -4.32 -6.08
CA LEU A 64 -3.06 -3.51 -5.27
C LEU A 64 -3.50 -2.04 -5.18
N ALA A 65 -3.89 -1.43 -6.31
CA ALA A 65 -4.36 -0.05 -6.35
C ALA A 65 -5.67 0.14 -5.58
N THR A 66 -6.63 -0.78 -5.75
CA THR A 66 -7.89 -0.77 -5.00
C THR A 66 -7.65 -0.97 -3.50
N SER A 67 -6.76 -1.89 -3.10
CA SER A 67 -6.38 -2.07 -1.70
C SER A 67 -5.69 -0.82 -1.13
N TYR A 68 -4.87 -0.11 -1.91
CA TYR A 68 -4.29 1.17 -1.49
C TYR A 68 -5.36 2.24 -1.25
N LEU A 69 -6.38 2.35 -2.11
CA LEU A 69 -7.49 3.26 -1.87
C LEU A 69 -8.32 2.83 -0.65
N LEU A 70 -8.54 1.52 -0.49
CA LEU A 70 -9.26 0.96 0.64
C LEU A 70 -8.57 1.27 1.97
N GLN A 71 -7.23 1.19 2.07
CA GLN A 71 -6.55 1.51 3.34
C GLN A 71 -6.75 2.97 3.76
N ILE A 72 -6.81 3.89 2.79
CA ILE A 72 -7.11 5.31 3.07
C ILE A 72 -8.55 5.43 3.55
N ALA A 73 -9.49 4.81 2.83
CA ALA A 73 -10.91 4.87 3.15
C ALA A 73 -11.22 4.32 4.55
N VAL A 74 -10.67 3.15 4.92
CA VAL A 74 -10.94 2.57 6.25
C VAL A 74 -10.39 3.43 7.40
N VAL A 75 -9.26 4.12 7.20
CA VAL A 75 -8.72 5.05 8.22
C VAL A 75 -9.57 6.31 8.32
N VAL A 76 -9.93 6.92 7.19
CA VAL A 76 -10.72 8.16 7.16
C VAL A 76 -12.11 7.90 7.73
N VAL A 77 -12.83 6.94 7.15
CA VAL A 77 -14.19 6.59 7.59
C VAL A 77 -14.18 6.10 9.03
N GLY A 78 -13.28 5.18 9.38
CA GLY A 78 -13.20 4.64 10.74
C GLY A 78 -12.95 5.69 11.82
N ARG A 79 -12.24 6.78 11.49
CA ARG A 79 -12.05 7.92 12.40
C ARG A 79 -13.23 8.89 12.38
N GLU A 80 -13.78 9.21 11.22
CA GLU A 80 -14.89 10.17 11.08
C GLU A 80 -16.20 9.68 11.72
N VAL A 81 -16.47 8.38 11.67
CA VAL A 81 -17.68 7.78 12.26
C VAL A 81 -17.44 7.14 13.64
N ASP A 82 -16.28 7.40 14.27
CA ASP A 82 -15.87 6.83 15.56
C ASP A 82 -16.04 5.29 15.64
N MET A 83 -15.55 4.60 14.62
CA MET A 83 -15.55 3.13 14.53
C MET A 83 -14.11 2.58 14.53
N PRO A 84 -13.46 2.45 15.70
CA PRO A 84 -12.09 1.94 15.81
C PRO A 84 -11.87 0.57 15.16
N LEU A 85 -12.88 -0.30 15.17
CA LEU A 85 -12.84 -1.61 14.50
C LEU A 85 -12.64 -1.49 12.98
N VAL A 86 -13.23 -0.47 12.35
CA VAL A 86 -13.05 -0.21 10.91
C VAL A 86 -11.64 0.31 10.66
N ALA A 87 -11.17 1.27 11.47
CA ALA A 87 -9.81 1.78 11.36
C ALA A 87 -8.74 0.68 11.61
N ALA A 88 -9.03 -0.30 12.47
CA ALA A 88 -8.15 -1.44 12.74
C ALA A 88 -7.97 -2.39 11.54
N LEU A 89 -8.79 -2.29 10.49
CA LEU A 89 -8.57 -3.03 9.24
C LEU A 89 -7.37 -2.50 8.44
N HIS A 90 -6.93 -1.27 8.71
CA HIS A 90 -5.80 -0.64 8.02
C HIS A 90 -4.52 -1.51 8.01
N PRO A 91 -3.95 -1.96 9.15
CA PRO A 91 -2.75 -2.80 9.14
C PRO A 91 -2.97 -4.16 8.46
N THR A 92 -4.15 -4.76 8.60
CA THR A 92 -4.50 -6.02 7.93
C THR A 92 -4.49 -5.87 6.41
N ASN A 93 -5.10 -4.81 5.89
CA ASN A 93 -5.07 -4.51 4.46
C ASN A 93 -3.66 -4.11 4.00
N GLY A 94 -2.88 -3.43 4.84
CA GLY A 94 -1.45 -3.19 4.60
C GLY A 94 -0.66 -4.49 4.38
N ALA A 95 -0.92 -5.53 5.17
CA ALA A 95 -0.25 -6.83 5.03
C ALA A 95 -0.65 -7.55 3.73
N LEU A 96 -1.94 -7.47 3.36
CA LEU A 96 -2.43 -7.94 2.07
C LEU A 96 -1.72 -7.22 0.91
N MET A 97 -1.63 -5.89 0.96
CA MET A 97 -0.94 -5.09 -0.05
C MET A 97 0.55 -5.47 -0.16
N PHE A 98 1.22 -5.71 0.98
CA PHE A 98 2.60 -6.18 0.98
C PHE A 98 2.73 -7.51 0.22
N GLY A 99 1.91 -8.51 0.56
CA GLY A 99 1.91 -9.80 -0.14
C GLY A 99 1.63 -9.69 -1.64
N ILE A 100 0.67 -8.86 -2.04
CA ILE A 100 0.35 -8.59 -3.45
C ILE A 100 1.54 -7.95 -4.17
N SER A 101 2.17 -6.94 -3.57
CA SER A 101 3.31 -6.25 -4.16
C SER A 101 4.52 -7.17 -4.34
N VAL A 102 4.80 -8.02 -3.35
CA VAL A 102 5.89 -9.02 -3.42
C VAL A 102 5.61 -10.03 -4.54
N ARG A 103 4.36 -10.50 -4.66
CA ARG A 103 3.95 -11.39 -5.76
C ARG A 103 4.12 -10.71 -7.13
N LEU A 104 3.78 -9.42 -7.26
CA LEU A 104 4.04 -8.64 -8.47
C LEU A 104 5.55 -8.58 -8.77
N ALA A 105 6.38 -8.30 -7.76
CA ALA A 105 7.83 -8.23 -7.92
C ALA A 105 8.41 -9.54 -8.46
N PHE A 106 8.01 -10.69 -7.90
CA PHE A 106 8.45 -11.99 -8.40
C PHE A 106 7.97 -12.30 -9.82
N ARG A 107 6.76 -11.88 -10.20
CA ARG A 107 6.24 -12.05 -11.56
C ARG A 107 6.92 -11.16 -12.58
N SER A 108 7.41 -9.99 -12.18
CA SER A 108 8.14 -9.07 -13.07
C SER A 108 9.59 -9.47 -13.33
N LEU A 109 10.13 -10.44 -12.59
CA LEU A 109 11.48 -10.96 -12.76
C LEU A 109 11.53 -12.22 -13.65
N ARG A 110 10.37 -12.72 -14.10
CA ARG A 110 10.22 -13.88 -14.99
C ARG A 110 9.78 -13.42 -16.36
#